data_AF-W2Z1U2-F1
#
_entry.id   AF-W2Z1U2-F1
#
_cell.length_a   1.000
_cell.length_b   1.000
_cell.length_c   1.000
_cell.angle_alpha   90.00
_cell.angle_beta   90.00
_cell.angle_gamma   90.00
#
_symmetry.space_group_name_H-M   'P 1'
#
loop_
_entity.id
_entity.type
_entity.pdbx_description
1 polymer ?
#
loop_
_entity_poly.entity_id
_entity_poly.type
_entity_poly.pdbx_seq_one_letter_code
_entity_poly.pdbx_strand_id
1 'polypeptide(L)'
;METSFFRLKRIEADNDHITTSTSSGKQHLAYSRYSELCLETLNINDGGFSYLFLTSQWNLMNTSMSVPTLQNQHLLAKDDSVGVVFVKTKTNQEGSGPRRPRQLYANPLSPSTCWITALAVYLACHLRLEPGALFSGSNQKLRFGKVLTGFLKRDGSAKSYGTHS
;
A
#
# COMPACT_ATOMS: atom_id res chain seq x y z
N MET A 1 6.58 29.14 -30.02
CA MET A 1 7.84 28.50 -30.42
C MET A 1 8.69 28.32 -29.17
N GLU A 2 8.30 27.41 -28.26
CA GLU A 2 8.92 27.23 -26.92
C GLU A 2 8.58 25.82 -26.35
N THR A 3 8.41 24.81 -27.21
CA THR A 3 8.08 23.42 -26.78
C THR A 3 9.15 22.40 -27.13
N SER A 4 10.21 22.81 -27.84
CA SER A 4 11.26 21.90 -28.31
C SER A 4 12.42 21.74 -27.32
N PHE A 5 12.72 22.76 -26.49
CA PHE A 5 13.88 22.73 -25.59
C PHE A 5 13.69 21.84 -24.35
N PHE A 6 12.46 21.69 -23.84
CA PHE A 6 12.18 20.84 -22.68
C PHE A 6 12.33 19.34 -22.98
N ARG A 7 12.18 18.92 -24.24
CA ARG A 7 12.30 17.51 -24.62
C ARG A 7 13.77 17.04 -24.70
N LEU A 8 14.69 17.92 -25.10
CA LEU A 8 16.11 17.54 -25.20
C LEU A 8 16.74 17.28 -23.84
N LYS A 9 16.42 18.08 -22.81
CA LYS A 9 16.95 17.86 -21.44
C LYS A 9 16.51 16.53 -20.82
N ARG A 10 15.41 15.94 -21.29
CA ARG A 10 14.93 14.63 -20.80
C ARG A 10 15.71 13.46 -21.39
N ILE A 11 16.27 13.62 -22.59
CA ILE A 11 17.02 12.58 -23.29
C ILE A 11 18.48 12.57 -22.82
N GLU A 12 19.05 13.73 -22.50
CA GLU A 12 20.38 13.83 -21.89
C GLU A 12 20.43 13.16 -20.50
N ALA A 13 19.38 13.34 -19.69
CA ALA A 13 19.27 12.68 -18.37
C ALA A 13 19.11 11.15 -18.44
N ASP A 14 18.67 10.60 -19.58
CA ASP A 14 18.53 9.15 -19.79
C ASP A 14 19.86 8.52 -20.25
N ASN A 15 20.69 9.29 -20.98
CA ASN A 15 22.00 8.83 -21.47
C ASN A 15 23.10 8.84 -20.40
N ASP A 16 23.01 9.69 -19.38
CA ASP A 16 23.96 9.69 -18.26
C ASP A 16 23.85 8.43 -17.37
N HIS A 17 22.82 7.60 -17.55
CA HIS A 17 22.67 6.37 -16.78
C HIS A 17 23.48 5.18 -17.33
N ILE A 18 24.20 5.34 -18.45
CA ILE A 18 25.05 4.27 -19.01
C ILE A 18 26.46 4.25 -18.37
N THR A 19 26.86 5.25 -17.59
CA THR A 19 28.17 5.23 -16.94
C THR A 19 28.07 5.56 -15.45
N THR A 20 28.43 4.58 -14.61
CA THR A 20 28.57 4.59 -13.14
C THR A 20 27.30 4.31 -12.33
N SER A 21 26.96 3.02 -12.22
CA SER A 21 25.99 2.52 -11.25
C SER A 21 26.53 2.65 -9.81
N THR A 22 26.26 3.77 -9.16
CA THR A 22 26.21 3.81 -7.69
C THR A 22 24.79 3.43 -7.27
N SER A 23 24.56 2.14 -6.97
CA SER A 23 23.26 1.60 -6.54
C SER A 23 22.90 1.97 -5.09
N SER A 24 23.13 3.22 -4.71
CA SER A 24 22.81 3.72 -3.37
C SER A 24 21.34 4.16 -3.34
N GLY A 25 20.44 3.18 -3.26
CA GLY A 25 19.00 3.42 -3.13
C GLY A 25 18.23 2.13 -2.86
N LYS A 26 17.17 2.23 -2.05
CA LYS A 26 16.21 1.14 -1.87
C LYS A 26 15.46 0.92 -3.20
N GLN A 27 15.45 -0.31 -3.70
CA GLN A 27 14.76 -0.72 -4.92
C GLN A 27 13.24 -0.53 -4.78
N HIS A 28 12.62 -0.10 -5.88
CA HIS A 28 11.17 -0.04 -6.01
C HIS A 28 10.57 -1.45 -6.02
N LEU A 29 9.44 -1.63 -5.32
CA LEU A 29 8.72 -2.91 -5.33
C LEU A 29 7.96 -3.08 -6.65
N ALA A 30 8.46 -3.96 -7.53
CA ALA A 30 7.78 -4.27 -8.78
C ALA A 30 6.44 -4.98 -8.55
N TYR A 31 5.49 -4.85 -9.47
CA TYR A 31 4.16 -5.46 -9.35
C TYR A 31 4.22 -7.00 -9.23
N SER A 32 5.10 -7.66 -9.98
CA SER A 32 5.30 -9.12 -9.88
C SER A 32 5.61 -9.54 -8.45
N ARG A 33 6.56 -8.84 -7.82
CA ARG A 33 6.96 -9.09 -6.45
C ARG A 33 5.87 -8.73 -5.43
N TYR A 34 5.14 -7.64 -5.66
CA TYR A 34 3.95 -7.31 -4.86
C TYR A 34 2.90 -8.42 -4.92
N SER A 35 2.64 -8.98 -6.10
CA SER A 35 1.68 -10.07 -6.30
C SER A 35 2.11 -11.33 -5.55
N GLU A 36 3.40 -11.68 -5.59
CA GLU A 36 3.97 -12.78 -4.80
C GLU A 36 3.79 -12.55 -3.30
N LEU A 37 4.16 -11.36 -2.80
CA LEU A 37 4.00 -10.99 -1.39
C LEU A 37 2.53 -11.04 -0.94
N CYS A 38 1.58 -10.69 -1.82
CA CYS A 38 0.16 -10.82 -1.53
C CYS A 38 -0.25 -12.30 -1.36
N LEU A 39 0.25 -13.19 -2.20
CA LEU A 39 0.01 -14.63 -2.05
C LEU A 39 0.67 -15.19 -0.79
N GLU A 40 1.88 -14.76 -0.47
CA GLU A 40 2.58 -15.16 0.75
C GLU A 40 1.85 -14.68 2.02
N THR A 41 1.34 -13.44 2.02
CA THR A 41 0.57 -12.88 3.14
C THR A 41 -0.81 -13.51 3.31
N LEU A 42 -1.39 -14.08 2.25
CA LEU A 42 -2.61 -14.89 2.35
C LEU A 42 -2.37 -16.23 3.07
N ASN A 43 -1.16 -16.79 2.94
CA ASN A 43 -0.82 -18.10 3.51
C ASN A 43 -0.38 -18.03 4.97
N ILE A 44 -0.27 -16.84 5.56
CA ILE A 44 0.04 -16.70 6.99
C ILE A 44 -1.23 -16.64 7.82
N ASN A 45 -1.20 -17.32 8.96
CA ASN A 45 -2.33 -17.36 9.88
C ASN A 45 -2.35 -16.14 10.82
N ASP A 46 -2.53 -14.94 10.27
CA ASP A 46 -2.60 -13.68 11.02
C ASP A 46 -3.98 -13.00 10.96
N GLY A 47 -5.01 -13.75 10.57
CA GLY A 47 -6.38 -13.26 10.41
C GLY A 47 -6.55 -12.31 9.22
N GLY A 48 -5.69 -12.40 8.21
CA GLY A 48 -5.71 -11.54 7.02
C GLY A 48 -5.16 -10.14 7.27
N PHE A 49 -4.51 -9.90 8.42
CA PHE A 49 -3.96 -8.59 8.78
C PHE A 49 -2.92 -8.13 7.78
N SER A 50 -1.87 -8.92 7.53
CA SER A 50 -0.78 -8.50 6.64
C SER A 50 -1.24 -8.39 5.20
N TYR A 51 -2.20 -9.24 4.81
CA TYR A 51 -2.77 -9.22 3.49
C TYR A 51 -3.54 -7.93 3.21
N LEU A 52 -4.46 -7.55 4.11
CA LEU A 52 -5.18 -6.28 4.01
C LEU A 52 -4.24 -5.09 4.15
N PHE A 53 -3.22 -5.17 5.01
CA PHE A 53 -2.25 -4.09 5.19
C PHE A 53 -1.46 -3.82 3.89
N LEU A 54 -0.90 -4.86 3.28
CA LEU A 54 -0.10 -4.76 2.07
C LEU A 54 -0.94 -4.24 0.89
N THR A 55 -2.13 -4.81 0.69
CA THR A 55 -3.04 -4.37 -0.38
C THR A 55 -3.55 -2.96 -0.16
N SER A 56 -3.79 -2.54 1.09
CA SER A 56 -4.17 -1.16 1.43
C SER A 56 -3.03 -0.19 1.14
N GLN A 57 -1.80 -0.58 1.47
CA GLN A 57 -0.61 0.23 1.19
C GLN A 57 -0.45 0.47 -0.31
N TRP A 58 -0.56 -0.60 -1.11
CA TRP A 58 -0.39 -0.56 -2.55
C TRP A 58 -1.54 0.19 -3.25
N ASN A 59 -2.79 -0.25 -3.07
CA ASN A 59 -3.92 0.28 -3.83
C ASN A 59 -4.29 1.73 -3.47
N LEU A 60 -4.03 2.16 -2.23
CA LEU A 60 -4.24 3.56 -1.83
C LEU A 60 -3.02 4.45 -2.08
N MET A 61 -1.92 3.90 -2.60
CA MET A 61 -0.60 4.55 -2.70
C MET A 61 -0.19 5.18 -1.37
N ASN A 62 -0.46 4.46 -0.29
CA ASN A 62 -0.31 4.92 1.07
C ASN A 62 1.09 4.61 1.59
N THR A 63 1.50 5.41 2.57
CA THR A 63 2.69 5.11 3.33
C THR A 63 2.39 4.09 4.42
N SER A 64 3.41 3.36 4.88
CA SER A 64 3.24 2.42 6.00
C SER A 64 2.75 3.11 7.30
N MET A 65 2.93 4.44 7.41
CA MET A 65 2.42 5.26 8.51
C MET A 65 0.94 5.65 8.36
N SER A 66 0.41 5.74 7.14
CA SER A 66 -0.98 6.13 6.90
C SER A 66 -1.95 4.95 6.85
N VAL A 67 -1.49 3.75 6.49
CA VAL A 67 -2.35 2.55 6.50
C VAL A 67 -3.00 2.28 7.88
N PRO A 68 -2.28 2.36 9.02
CA PRO A 68 -2.89 2.14 10.33
C PRO A 68 -3.98 3.14 10.71
N THR A 69 -4.07 4.30 10.04
CA THR A 69 -5.04 5.35 10.39
C THR A 69 -6.40 5.12 9.73
N LEU A 70 -6.52 4.13 8.84
CA LEU A 70 -7.78 3.70 8.26
C LEU A 70 -8.83 3.42 9.34
N GLN A 71 -10.05 3.90 9.11
CA GLN A 71 -11.19 3.70 10.01
C GLN A 71 -12.28 2.96 9.25
N ASN A 72 -12.88 1.94 9.87
CA ASN A 72 -13.94 1.15 9.26
C ASN A 72 -15.19 2.00 8.92
N GLN A 73 -15.54 2.94 9.79
CA GLN A 73 -16.64 3.89 9.61
C GLN A 73 -16.43 4.90 8.47
N HIS A 74 -15.21 4.98 7.92
CA HIS A 74 -14.88 5.86 6.80
C HIS A 74 -14.72 5.11 5.47
N LEU A 75 -15.13 3.84 5.44
CA LEU A 75 -15.29 3.06 4.22
C LEU A 75 -16.72 3.25 3.71
N LEU A 76 -16.85 3.80 2.52
CA LEU A 76 -18.11 4.12 1.90
C LEU A 76 -18.31 3.20 0.70
N ALA A 77 -19.29 2.31 0.76
CA ALA A 77 -19.70 1.57 -0.43
C ALA A 77 -20.31 2.55 -1.43
N LYS A 78 -19.78 2.57 -2.66
CA LYS A 78 -20.25 3.46 -3.72
C LYS A 78 -20.19 2.73 -5.07
N ASP A 79 -21.37 2.45 -5.62
CA ASP A 79 -21.53 1.79 -6.92
C ASP A 79 -20.71 0.49 -6.99
N ASP A 80 -19.67 0.44 -7.82
CA ASP A 80 -18.75 -0.68 -8.03
C ASP A 80 -17.42 -0.57 -7.24
N SER A 81 -17.36 0.35 -6.28
CA SER A 81 -16.14 0.72 -5.56
C SER A 81 -16.37 0.90 -4.05
N VAL A 82 -15.26 0.90 -3.31
CA VAL A 82 -15.22 1.32 -1.91
C VAL A 82 -14.42 2.61 -1.82
N GLY A 83 -15.07 3.68 -1.40
CA GLY A 83 -14.45 4.97 -1.14
C GLY A 83 -13.85 5.02 0.26
N VAL A 84 -12.55 5.30 0.34
CA VAL A 84 -11.83 5.45 1.62
C VAL A 84 -11.63 6.93 1.94
N VAL A 85 -12.18 7.39 3.06
CA VAL A 85 -12.07 8.78 3.51
C VAL A 85 -10.99 8.92 4.60
N PHE A 86 -10.02 9.80 4.36
CA PHE A 86 -9.01 10.17 5.35
C PHE A 86 -9.40 11.48 6.02
N VAL A 87 -9.68 11.41 7.33
CA VAL A 87 -10.13 12.57 8.11
C VAL A 87 -9.01 13.58 8.27
N LYS A 88 -7.85 13.07 8.69
CA LYS A 88 -6.63 13.84 8.86
C LYS A 88 -5.60 13.33 7.87
N THR A 89 -4.92 14.25 7.22
CA THR A 89 -3.80 13.96 6.31
C THR A 89 -2.62 14.82 6.71
N LYS A 90 -1.43 14.52 6.15
CA LYS A 90 -0.24 15.31 6.40
C LYS A 90 -0.47 16.81 6.15
N THR A 91 -1.22 17.14 5.10
CA THR A 91 -1.52 18.50 4.66
C THR A 91 -2.78 19.10 5.29
N ASN A 92 -3.60 18.29 5.97
CA ASN A 92 -4.81 18.74 6.66
C ASN A 92 -4.91 18.05 8.03
N GLN A 93 -4.18 18.60 9.00
CA GLN A 93 -4.12 18.06 10.36
C GLN A 93 -5.38 18.36 11.18
N GLU A 94 -6.05 19.47 10.87
CA GLU A 94 -7.32 19.87 11.49
C GLU A 94 -8.48 19.01 10.99
N GLY A 95 -8.35 18.45 9.77
CA GLY A 95 -9.40 17.69 9.12
C GLY A 95 -10.58 18.55 8.69
N SER A 96 -10.39 19.84 8.45
CA SER A 96 -11.45 20.74 8.00
C SER A 96 -11.78 20.56 6.52
N GLY A 97 -13.03 20.85 6.14
CA GLY A 97 -13.48 20.92 4.75
C GLY A 97 -13.92 19.60 4.08
N PRO A 98 -14.42 19.66 2.83
CA PRO A 98 -14.87 18.49 2.07
C PRO A 98 -13.72 17.53 1.77
N ARG A 99 -13.96 16.23 1.96
CA ARG A 99 -12.97 15.18 1.71
C ARG A 99 -13.36 14.38 0.50
N ARG A 100 -12.41 14.19 -0.42
CA ARG A 100 -12.58 13.32 -1.57
C ARG A 100 -12.20 11.89 -1.19
N PRO A 101 -13.12 10.91 -1.24
CA PRO A 101 -12.77 9.52 -1.01
C PRO A 101 -11.77 9.03 -2.06
N ARG A 102 -10.79 8.23 -1.64
CA ARG A 102 -9.95 7.45 -2.56
C ARG A 102 -10.69 6.18 -2.92
N GLN A 103 -10.99 5.99 -4.20
CA GLN A 103 -11.78 4.85 -4.65
C GLN A 103 -10.89 3.61 -4.79
N LEU A 104 -11.38 2.50 -4.25
CA LEU A 104 -10.80 1.17 -4.38
C LEU A 104 -11.77 0.29 -5.15
N TYR A 105 -11.28 -0.35 -6.19
CA TYR A 105 -12.08 -1.20 -7.07
C TYR A 105 -11.81 -2.68 -6.80
N ALA A 106 -12.80 -3.51 -7.09
CA ALA A 106 -12.61 -4.94 -7.09
C ALA A 106 -11.73 -5.37 -8.28
N ASN A 107 -10.85 -6.34 -8.04
CA ASN A 107 -10.13 -7.06 -9.09
C ASN A 107 -10.45 -8.57 -8.98
N PRO A 108 -11.58 -9.03 -9.53
CA PRO A 108 -11.99 -10.43 -9.42
C PRO A 108 -11.07 -11.40 -10.18
N LEU A 109 -10.31 -10.92 -11.17
CA LEU A 109 -9.39 -11.74 -11.96
C LEU A 109 -8.07 -12.03 -11.24
N SER A 110 -7.72 -11.22 -10.23
CA SER A 110 -6.59 -11.51 -9.36
C SER A 110 -7.01 -11.33 -7.90
N PRO A 111 -7.72 -12.32 -7.33
CA PRO A 111 -8.19 -12.26 -5.96
C PRO A 111 -7.07 -12.01 -4.95
N SER A 112 -5.85 -12.50 -5.23
CA SER A 112 -4.69 -12.28 -4.38
C SER A 112 -4.26 -10.81 -4.32
N THR A 113 -4.43 -9.99 -5.36
CA THR A 113 -4.05 -8.56 -5.29
C THR A 113 -5.25 -7.63 -5.07
N CYS A 114 -6.44 -8.19 -5.02
CA CYS A 114 -7.72 -7.49 -4.86
C CYS A 114 -7.91 -6.99 -3.42
N TRP A 115 -7.98 -5.67 -3.25
CA TRP A 115 -8.23 -5.07 -1.94
C TRP A 115 -9.59 -5.46 -1.35
N ILE A 116 -10.64 -5.56 -2.18
CA ILE A 116 -11.99 -5.95 -1.72
C ILE A 116 -11.98 -7.37 -1.17
N THR A 117 -11.25 -8.29 -1.81
CA THR A 117 -11.03 -9.65 -1.30
C THR A 117 -10.27 -9.62 0.01
N ALA A 118 -9.21 -8.82 0.11
CA ALA A 118 -8.44 -8.67 1.35
C ALA A 118 -9.29 -8.14 2.50
N LEU A 119 -10.16 -7.17 2.23
CA LEU A 119 -11.09 -6.64 3.23
C LEU A 119 -12.07 -7.72 3.68
N ALA A 120 -12.65 -8.48 2.75
CA ALA A 120 -13.59 -9.55 3.06
C ALA A 120 -12.95 -10.64 3.94
N VAL A 121 -11.74 -11.08 3.61
CA VAL A 121 -10.97 -12.05 4.43
C VAL A 121 -10.74 -11.50 5.83
N TYR A 122 -10.30 -10.24 5.95
CA TYR A 122 -10.04 -9.63 7.25
C TYR A 122 -11.32 -9.55 8.11
N LEU A 123 -12.43 -9.10 7.54
CA LEU A 123 -13.72 -8.99 8.25
C LEU A 123 -14.26 -10.37 8.68
N ALA A 124 -14.12 -11.38 7.82
CA ALA A 124 -14.50 -12.75 8.16
C ALA A 124 -13.73 -13.30 9.37
N CYS A 125 -12.46 -12.90 9.54
CA CYS A 125 -11.65 -13.24 10.71
C CYS A 125 -11.90 -12.35 11.95
N HIS A 126 -12.55 -11.18 11.78
CA HIS A 126 -12.72 -10.16 12.83
C HIS A 126 -14.20 -9.75 12.99
N LEU A 127 -15.07 -10.73 13.26
CA LEU A 127 -16.53 -10.53 13.35
C LEU A 127 -17.00 -9.55 14.43
N ARG A 128 -16.13 -9.18 15.39
CA ARG A 128 -16.40 -8.25 16.49
C ARG A 128 -15.67 -6.91 16.31
N LEU A 129 -15.51 -6.47 15.07
CA LEU A 129 -14.83 -5.20 14.79
C LEU A 129 -15.71 -4.02 15.23
N GLU A 130 -15.32 -3.37 16.32
CA GLU A 130 -16.00 -2.18 16.82
C GLU A 130 -15.77 -0.96 15.91
N PRO A 131 -16.69 0.02 15.89
CA PRO A 131 -16.49 1.27 15.16
C PRO A 131 -15.18 1.95 15.55
N GLY A 132 -14.38 2.33 14.55
CA GLY A 132 -13.08 2.96 14.77
C GLY A 132 -12.00 2.43 13.84
N ALA A 133 -10.81 2.19 14.40
CA ALA A 133 -9.64 1.78 13.63
C ALA A 133 -9.89 0.45 12.91
N LEU A 134 -9.58 0.41 11.61
CA LEU A 134 -9.78 -0.80 10.80
C LEU A 134 -8.93 -1.97 11.31
N PHE A 135 -7.69 -1.70 11.75
CA PHE A 135 -6.79 -2.71 12.27
C PHE A 135 -6.80 -2.74 13.79
N SER A 136 -7.20 -3.88 14.35
CA SER A 136 -7.21 -4.12 15.80
C SER A 136 -5.80 -4.22 16.41
N GLY A 137 -5.65 -3.77 17.65
CA GLY A 137 -4.39 -3.80 18.40
C GLY A 137 -3.51 -2.56 18.19
N SER A 138 -2.21 -2.69 18.48
CA SER A 138 -1.24 -1.59 18.43
C SER A 138 -0.03 -1.92 17.56
N ASN A 139 0.80 -0.91 17.29
CA ASN A 139 2.07 -1.07 16.56
C ASN A 139 1.94 -1.71 15.17
N GLN A 140 0.87 -1.38 14.44
CA GLN A 140 0.52 -2.04 13.16
C GLN A 140 1.66 -1.99 12.14
N LYS A 141 2.31 -0.84 11.98
CA LYS A 141 3.48 -0.70 11.11
C LYS A 141 4.62 -1.64 11.50
N LEU A 142 4.90 -1.77 12.79
CA LEU A 142 5.96 -2.66 13.27
C LEU A 142 5.59 -4.13 13.07
N ARG A 143 4.33 -4.50 13.35
CA ARG A 143 3.80 -5.86 13.10
C ARG A 143 3.96 -6.24 11.64
N PHE A 144 3.47 -5.40 10.73
CA PHE A 144 3.60 -5.61 9.30
C PHE A 144 5.06 -5.62 8.85
N GLY A 145 5.87 -4.70 9.36
CA GLY A 145 7.30 -4.64 9.06
C GLY A 145 8.06 -5.92 9.43
N LYS A 146 7.70 -6.59 10.54
CA LYS A 146 8.27 -7.89 10.91
C LYS A 146 7.90 -8.98 9.91
N VAL A 147 6.64 -9.04 9.50
CA VAL A 147 6.15 -10.01 8.51
C VAL A 147 6.86 -9.82 7.16
N LEU A 148 6.84 -8.59 6.65
CA LEU A 148 7.48 -8.26 5.37
C LEU A 148 8.99 -8.54 5.40
N THR A 149 9.68 -8.15 6.48
CA THR A 149 11.11 -8.46 6.64
C THR A 149 11.37 -9.97 6.66
N GLY A 150 10.45 -10.76 7.23
CA GLY A 150 10.52 -12.22 7.23
C GLY A 150 10.53 -12.79 5.81
N PHE A 151 9.60 -12.35 4.96
CA PHE A 151 9.54 -12.77 3.56
C PHE A 151 10.77 -12.31 2.77
N LEU A 152 11.19 -11.05 2.92
CA LEU A 152 12.35 -10.54 2.20
C LEU A 152 13.67 -11.20 2.62
N LYS A 153 13.80 -11.64 3.88
CA LYS A 153 14.98 -12.39 4.34
C LYS A 153 15.05 -13.78 3.72
N ARG A 154 13.90 -14.46 3.59
CA ARG A 154 13.83 -15.78 2.94
C ARG A 154 14.37 -15.73 1.51
N ASP A 155 14.13 -14.62 0.83
CA ASP A 155 14.48 -14.46 -0.58
C ASP A 155 15.82 -13.70 -0.78
N GLY A 156 16.59 -13.51 0.29
CA GLY A 156 17.89 -12.80 0.23
C GLY A 156 17.81 -11.30 -0.10
N SER A 157 16.62 -10.72 -0.16
CA SER A 157 16.36 -9.37 -0.66
C SER A 157 16.06 -8.34 0.44
N ALA A 158 16.29 -8.68 1.72
CA ALA A 158 15.97 -7.87 2.89
C ALA A 158 16.56 -6.44 2.89
N LYS A 159 17.69 -6.21 2.20
CA LYS A 159 18.31 -4.88 2.07
C LYS A 159 17.87 -4.12 0.81
N SER A 160 17.19 -4.80 -0.12
CA SER A 160 16.85 -4.23 -1.42
C SER A 160 15.64 -3.32 -1.33
N TYR A 161 14.56 -3.73 -0.67
CA TYR A 161 13.31 -2.97 -0.71
C TYR A 161 13.19 -1.93 0.40
N GLY A 162 12.66 -0.76 0.02
CA GLY A 162 12.20 0.23 0.97
C GLY A 162 10.83 -0.16 1.50
N THR A 163 10.70 -0.22 2.83
CA THR A 163 9.40 -0.10 3.49
C THR A 163 8.92 1.33 3.27
N HIS A 164 8.30 1.62 2.11
CA HIS A 164 7.93 2.98 1.69
C HIS A 164 7.27 3.73 2.87
N SER A 165 8.07 4.65 3.42
CA SER A 165 7.87 5.35 4.70
C SER A 165 6.61 6.16 4.73
#